data_AF-A0A6J5CQ23-F1
#
_entry.id   AF-A0A6J5CQ23-F1
#
_cell.length_a   1.000
_cell.length_b   1.000
_cell.length_c   1.000
_cell.angle_alpha   90.00
_cell.angle_beta   90.00
_cell.angle_gamma   90.00
#
_symmetry.space_group_name_H-M   'P 1'
#
loop_
_entity.id
_entity.type
_entity.pdbx_description
1 polymer ?
#
loop_
_entity_poly.entity_id
_entity_poly.type
_entity_poly.pdbx_seq_one_letter_code
_entity_poly.pdbx_strand_id
1 'polypeptide(L)' 'MSIRTLIEINHDLLHRLQDNPEIIAEILGQLGTSRYNAELNEANVGGRALDIWNGVRIVHQYHHSTRVTVKTEYAEVKL' A
#
# COMPACT_ATOMS: atom_id res chain seq x y z
N MET A 1 -18.98 0.97 0.60
CA MET A 1 -18.01 2.06 0.78
C MET A 1 -16.77 1.75 -0.05
N SER A 2 -16.19 2.74 -0.74
CA SER A 2 -14.97 2.56 -1.53
C SER A 2 -13.77 3.14 -0.78
N ILE A 3 -12.70 2.35 -0.72
CA ILE A 3 -11.41 2.69 -0.11
C ILE A 3 -10.38 2.85 -1.22
N ARG A 4 -9.51 3.85 -1.11
CA ARG A 4 -8.33 4.00 -1.96
C ARG A 4 -7.10 3.54 -1.19
N THR A 5 -6.33 2.65 -1.80
CA THR A 5 -5.07 2.14 -1.24
C THR A 5 -3.94 2.59 -2.14
N LEU A 6 -2.91 3.22 -1.56
CA LEU A 6 -1.66 3.52 -2.23
C LEU A 6 -0.61 2.51 -1.76
N ILE A 7 -0.05 1.76 -2.71
CA ILE A 7 0.96 0.73 -2.47
C ILE A 7 2.24 1.18 -3.17
N GLU A 8 3.37 1.03 -2.49
CA GLU A 8 4.68 1.14 -3.10
C GLU A 8 5.31 -0.24 -3.20
N ILE A 9 5.85 -0.54 -4.37
CA ILE A 9 6.51 -1.81 -4.69
C ILE A 9 7.91 -1.49 -5.18
N ASN A 10 8.91 -2.13 -4.58
CA ASN A 10 10.30 -2.05 -5.04
C ASN A 10 10.39 -2.49 -6.51
N HIS A 11 11.12 -1.74 -7.33
CA HIS A 11 11.19 -1.99 -8.77
C HIS A 11 11.77 -3.37 -9.13
N ASP A 12 12.81 -3.81 -8.43
CA ASP A 12 13.42 -5.13 -8.66
C ASP A 12 12.45 -6.26 -8.30
N LEU A 13 11.62 -6.02 -7.28
CA LEU A 13 10.57 -6.95 -6.91
C LEU A 13 9.45 -6.98 -7.95
N LEU A 14 9.06 -5.83 -8.49
CA LEU A 14 8.04 -5.76 -9.53
C LEU A 14 8.42 -6.61 -10.75
N HIS A 15 9.69 -6.62 -11.14
CA HIS A 15 10.20 -7.52 -12.18
C HIS A 15 10.02 -8.99 -11.79
N ARG A 16 10.42 -9.39 -10.57
CA ARG A 16 10.27 -10.77 -10.08
C ARG A 16 8.81 -11.22 -9.93
N LEU A 17 7.90 -10.27 -9.67
CA LEU A 17 6.47 -10.55 -9.57
C LEU A 17 5.85 -10.89 -10.94
N GLN A 18 6.49 -10.52 -12.05
CA GLN A 18 6.08 -10.99 -13.38
C GLN A 18 6.33 -12.49 -13.54
N ASP A 19 7.41 -13.00 -12.94
CA ASP A 19 7.74 -14.43 -12.98
C ASP A 19 6.87 -15.27 -12.02
N ASN A 20 6.31 -14.64 -10.97
CA ASN A 20 5.53 -15.30 -9.93
C ASN A 20 4.24 -14.53 -9.59
N PRO A 21 3.22 -14.58 -10.46
CA PRO A 21 2.00 -13.78 -10.32
C PRO A 21 1.15 -14.16 -9.08
N GLU A 22 1.31 -15.39 -8.58
CA GLU A 22 0.64 -15.89 -7.38
C GLU A 22 0.92 -14.99 -6.16
N ILE A 23 2.12 -14.42 -6.08
CA ILE A 23 2.53 -13.55 -4.97
C ILE A 23 1.76 -12.23 -5.02
N ILE A 24 1.52 -11.66 -6.20
CA ILE A 24 0.66 -10.47 -6.34
C ILE A 24 -0.75 -10.82 -5.87
N ALA A 25 -1.28 -11.97 -6.29
CA ALA A 25 -2.62 -12.38 -5.91
C ALA A 25 -2.74 -12.53 -4.38
N GLU A 26 -1.74 -13.10 -3.72
CA GLU A 26 -1.69 -13.21 -2.26
C GLU A 26 -1.67 -11.82 -1.59
N ILE A 27 -0.79 -10.92 -2.05
CA ILE A 27 -0.69 -9.55 -1.52
C ILE A 27 -2.03 -8.83 -1.67
N LEU A 28 -2.61 -8.82 -2.88
CA LEU A 28 -3.91 -8.17 -3.14
C LEU A 28 -5.04 -8.80 -2.32
N GLY A 29 -5.04 -10.11 -2.17
CA GLY A 29 -6.00 -10.83 -1.33
C GLY A 29 -5.95 -10.36 0.11
N GLN A 30 -4.76 -10.08 0.64
CA GLN A 30 -4.61 -9.59 2.00
C GLN A 30 -5.05 -8.12 2.16
N LEU A 31 -4.87 -7.27 1.14
CA LEU A 31 -5.29 -5.86 1.15
C LEU A 31 -6.81 -5.65 1.25
N GLY A 32 -7.59 -6.56 0.68
CA GLY A 32 -9.06 -6.51 0.72
C GLY A 32 -9.67 -7.09 2.00
N THR A 33 -8.85 -7.60 2.92
CA THR A 33 -9.29 -8.32 4.13
C THR A 33 -8.97 -7.55 5.41
N SER A 34 -9.60 -7.94 6.50
CA SER A 34 -9.37 -7.36 7.84
C SER A 34 -7.96 -7.57 8.40
N ARG A 35 -7.09 -8.32 7.69
CA ARG A 35 -5.76 -8.75 8.16
C ARG A 35 -4.89 -7.59 8.64
N TYR A 36 -4.88 -6.49 7.89
CA TYR A 36 -4.03 -5.34 8.17
C TYR A 36 -4.79 -4.15 8.76
N ASN A 37 -6.11 -4.26 9.00
CA ASN A 37 -6.93 -3.09 9.35
C ASN A 37 -6.48 -2.36 10.62
N ALA A 38 -6.10 -3.10 11.67
CA ALA A 38 -5.66 -2.49 12.92
C ALA A 38 -4.32 -1.74 12.75
N GLU A 39 -3.35 -2.41 12.14
CA GLU A 39 -2.01 -1.88 11.88
C GLU A 39 -2.06 -0.71 10.89
N LEU A 40 -2.93 -0.79 9.88
CA LEU A 40 -3.17 0.28 8.92
C LEU A 40 -3.81 1.50 9.57
N ASN A 41 -4.77 1.30 10.46
CA ASN A 41 -5.36 2.43 11.20
C ASN A 41 -4.30 3.13 12.05
N GLU A 42 -3.46 2.38 12.76
CA GLU A 42 -2.37 2.95 13.55
C GLU A 42 -1.33 3.66 12.67
N ALA A 43 -0.91 3.02 11.57
CA ALA A 43 0.04 3.58 10.62
C ALA A 43 -0.49 4.86 9.97
N ASN A 44 -1.76 4.86 9.55
CA ASN A 44 -2.45 6.02 8.99
C ASN A 44 -2.53 7.18 10.00
N VAL A 45 -2.88 6.91 11.26
CA VAL A 45 -2.90 7.95 12.32
C VAL A 45 -1.50 8.50 12.58
N GLY A 46 -0.48 7.65 12.52
CA GLY A 46 0.92 8.03 12.68
C GLY A 46 1.57 8.64 11.44
N GLY A 47 0.89 8.69 10.29
CA GLY A 47 1.47 9.13 9.02
C GLY A 47 2.63 8.27 8.53
N ARG A 48 2.63 6.97 8.84
CA ARG A 48 3.67 6.01 8.47
C ARG A 48 3.15 5.01 7.44
N ALA A 49 4.05 4.49 6.61
CA ALA A 49 3.76 3.34 5.77
C ALA A 49 3.77 2.05 6.61
N LEU A 50 3.02 1.04 6.17
CA LEU A 50 3.03 -0.30 6.71
C LEU A 50 3.73 -1.25 5.73
N ASP A 51 4.86 -1.82 6.14
CA ASP A 51 5.53 -2.86 5.37
C ASP A 51 4.74 -4.17 5.49
N ILE A 52 4.32 -4.74 4.36
CA ILE A 52 3.48 -5.95 4.34
C ILE A 52 4.22 -7.16 3.80
N TRP A 53 5.22 -6.95 2.94
CA TRP A 53 6.01 -8.01 2.35
C TRP A 53 7.33 -7.45 1.80
N ASN A 54 8.30 -8.31 1.51
CA ASN A 54 9.69 -7.95 1.13
C ASN A 54 9.80 -6.90 0.01
N GLY A 55 9.83 -5.60 0.36
CA GLY A 55 9.86 -4.49 -0.58
C GLY A 55 8.49 -4.02 -1.08
N VAL A 56 7.39 -4.43 -0.43
CA VAL A 56 6.03 -3.95 -0.66
C VAL A 56 5.50 -3.32 0.61
N ARG A 57 5.03 -2.08 0.49
CA ARG A 57 4.45 -1.32 1.60
C ARG A 57 3.15 -0.64 1.22
N ILE A 58 2.24 -0.56 2.17
CA ILE A 58 1.03 0.25 2.05
C ILE A 58 1.36 1.64 2.59
N VAL A 59 1.37 2.62 1.70
CA VAL A 59 1.68 4.00 2.06
C VAL A 59 0.49 4.65 2.75
N HIS A 60 -0.72 4.44 2.22
CA HIS A 60 -1.96 4.93 2.81
C HIS A 60 -3.16 4.09 2.39
N GLN A 61 -4.15 4.02 3.27
CA GLN A 61 -5.46 3.44 2.98
C GLN A 61 -6.57 4.29 3.61
N TYR A 62 -7.34 5.02 2.81
CA TYR A 62 -8.42 5.88 3.30
C TYR A 62 -9.70 5.74 2.49
N HIS A 63 -10.80 6.20 3.07
CA HIS A 63 -12.03 6.42 2.31
C HIS A 63 -11.75 7.34 1.13
N HIS A 64 -12.35 7.05 -0.02
CA HIS A 64 -12.10 7.78 -1.27
C HIS A 64 -12.41 9.30 -1.22
N SER A 65 -13.16 9.76 -0.23
CA SER A 65 -13.46 11.18 0.00
C SER A 65 -12.37 11.93 0.78
N THR A 66 -11.41 11.21 1.36
CA THR A 66 -10.33 11.80 2.14
C THR A 66 -9.28 12.38 1.20
N ARG A 67 -8.93 13.65 1.39
CA ARG A 67 -7.85 14.31 0.65
C ARG A 67 -6.52 13.94 1.30
N VAL A 68 -5.62 13.33 0.52
CA VAL A 68 -4.30 12.87 0.98
C VAL A 68 -3.23 13.47 0.08
N THR A 69 -2.08 13.84 0.64
CA THR A 69 -0.91 14.28 -0.13
C THR A 69 0.27 13.41 0.28
N VAL A 70 0.90 12.78 -0.71
CA VAL A 70 2.05 11.89 -0.49
C VAL A 70 3.27 12.56 -1.09
N LYS A 71 4.27 12.81 -0.24
CA LYS A 71 5.56 13.37 -0.63
C LYS A 71 6.61 12.28 -0.51
N THR A 72 7.19 11.92 -1.64
CA THR A 72 8.42 11.11 -1.66
C THR A 72 9.60 12.07 -1.79
N GLU A 73 10.80 11.65 -1.37
CA GLU A 73 12.01 12.49 -1.50
C GLU A 73 12.33 12.86 -2.95
N TYR A 74 11.77 12.14 -3.94
CA TYR A 74 12.11 12.29 -5.36
C TYR A 74 10.94 12.72 -6.26
N ALA A 75 9.71 12.80 -5.74
CA ALA A 75 8.55 13.34 -6.47
C ALA A 75 7.35 13.60 -5.53
N GLU A 76 6.63 14.70 -5.77
CA GLU A 76 5.31 14.96 -5.18
C GLU A 76 4.23 14.37 -6.11
N VAL A 77 3.36 13.52 -5.57
CA VAL A 77 2.21 12.96 -6.31
C VAL A 77 0.93 13.46 -5.65
N LYS A 78 0.13 14.22 -6.41
CA LYS A 78 -1.15 14.75 -5.96
C LYS A 78 -2.28 13.84 -6.43
N LEU A 79 -2.97 13.21 -5.48
CA LEU A 79 -4.07 12.26 -5.71
C LEU A 79 -5.45 12.89 -5.47
#